data_AF-A0A950YHV8-F1
#
_entry.id   AF-A0A950YHV8-F1
#
_cell.length_a   1.000
_cell.length_b   1.000
_cell.length_c   1.000
_cell.angle_alpha   90.00
_cell.angle_beta   90.00
_cell.angle_gamma   90.00
#
_symmetry.space_group_name_H-M   'P 1'
#
loop_
_entity.id
_entity.type
_entity.pdbx_description
1 polymer ?
#
loop_
_entity_poly.entity_id
_entity_poly.type
_entity_poly.pdbx_seq_one_letter_code
_entity_poly.pdbx_strand_id
1 'polypeptide(L)'
;YLVLGNLIVAIGLATLQVAVLIGLSAIRGGTFHITGTGLGWFVAAVLLFTVFMYGVAELLAAKVHKQEDYVGATPAVAILPFFFAGALFPIGAMPAVLTDIAKAFPLTHALALMRYGLIDPSGKGLHDIWGMHNVTAEAWLSLAVVAVWAVALTAISIRAFSRSAVS
;
A
#
# COMPACT_ATOMS: atom_id res chain seq x y z
N TYR A 1 10.44 21.23 2.65
CA TYR A 1 10.12 20.76 4.01
C TYR A 1 8.63 20.51 4.24
N LEU A 2 7.71 21.26 3.61
CA LEU A 2 6.25 21.05 3.74
C LEU A 2 5.82 19.60 3.44
N VAL A 3 6.30 19.02 2.33
CA VAL A 3 5.95 17.64 1.90
C VAL A 3 6.34 16.59 2.96
N LEU A 4 7.48 16.75 3.64
CA LEU A 4 7.91 15.82 4.69
C LEU A 4 7.12 16.01 5.99
N GLY A 5 6.77 17.26 6.32
CA GLY A 5 5.92 17.56 7.49
C GLY A 5 4.52 16.96 7.34
N ASN A 6 3.91 17.17 6.17
CA ASN A 6 2.60 16.60 5.82
C ASN A 6 2.63 15.06 5.78
N LEU A 7 3.73 14.45 5.35
CA LEU A 7 3.90 12.99 5.39
C LEU A 7 3.84 12.44 6.82
N ILE A 8 4.46 13.12 7.79
CA ILE A 8 4.40 12.70 9.20
C ILE A 8 2.96 12.72 9.71
N VAL A 9 2.19 13.76 9.35
CA VAL A 9 0.77 13.85 9.69
C VAL A 9 -0.02 12.71 9.04
N ALA A 10 0.24 12.41 7.77
CA ALA A 10 -0.39 11.30 7.06
C ALA A 10 -0.09 9.95 7.72
N ILE A 11 1.15 9.72 8.16
CA ILE A 11 1.54 8.51 8.91
C ILE A 11 0.79 8.44 10.25
N GLY A 12 0.68 9.56 10.97
CA GLY A 12 -0.07 9.61 12.24
C GLY A 12 -1.54 9.25 12.05
N LEU A 13 -2.20 9.84 11.04
CA LEU A 13 -3.59 9.54 10.71
C LEU A 13 -3.78 8.09 10.26
N ALA A 14 -2.91 7.57 9.39
CA ALA A 14 -2.97 6.18 8.93
C ALA A 14 -2.79 5.20 10.10
N THR A 15 -1.87 5.50 11.02
CA THR A 15 -1.64 4.69 12.23
C THR A 15 -2.90 4.64 13.09
N LEU A 16 -3.55 5.80 13.32
CA LEU A 16 -4.80 5.86 14.06
C LEU A 16 -5.91 5.05 13.37
N GLN A 17 -6.07 5.20 12.05
CA GLN A 17 -7.07 4.46 11.28
C GLN A 17 -6.85 2.95 11.38
N VAL A 18 -5.61 2.49 11.20
CA VAL A 18 -5.27 1.07 11.32
C VAL A 18 -5.54 0.55 12.72
N ALA A 19 -5.12 1.28 13.76
CA ALA A 19 -5.36 0.89 15.14
C ALA A 19 -6.85 0.78 15.47
N VAL A 20 -7.66 1.75 15.04
CA VAL A 20 -9.12 1.74 15.22
C VAL A 20 -9.75 0.56 14.47
N LEU A 21 -9.39 0.32 13.22
CA LEU A 21 -9.95 -0.77 12.42
C LEU A 21 -9.59 -2.15 12.99
N ILE A 22 -8.35 -2.35 13.42
CA ILE A 22 -7.92 -3.60 14.08
C ILE A 22 -8.67 -3.77 15.40
N GLY A 23 -8.78 -2.72 16.21
CA GLY A 23 -9.49 -2.76 17.50
C GLY A 23 -10.96 -3.12 17.34
N LEU A 24 -11.67 -2.45 16.41
CA LEU A 24 -13.07 -2.76 16.11
C LEU A 24 -13.25 -4.17 15.54
N SER A 25 -12.34 -4.61 14.66
CA SER A 25 -12.38 -5.97 14.13
C SER A 25 -12.17 -7.01 15.23
N ALA A 26 -11.26 -6.78 16.17
CA ALA A 26 -11.04 -7.67 17.31
C ALA A 26 -12.29 -7.75 18.21
N ILE A 27 -12.95 -6.62 18.49
CA ILE A 27 -14.21 -6.57 19.25
C ILE A 27 -15.31 -7.37 18.54
N ARG A 28 -15.35 -7.33 17.20
CA ARG A 28 -16.30 -8.09 16.38
C ARG A 28 -15.96 -9.59 16.26
N GLY A 29 -14.88 -10.05 16.88
CA GLY A 29 -14.45 -11.45 16.84
C GLY A 29 -13.53 -11.80 15.67
N GLY A 30 -12.84 -10.82 15.08
CA GLY A 30 -11.82 -11.05 14.07
C GLY A 30 -10.66 -11.88 14.61
N THR A 31 -10.31 -12.95 13.90
CA THR A 31 -9.21 -13.85 14.26
C THR A 31 -7.90 -13.30 13.72
N PHE A 32 -6.97 -12.97 14.62
CA PHE A 32 -5.64 -12.49 14.27
C PHE A 32 -4.57 -13.45 14.76
N HIS A 33 -3.63 -13.79 13.89
CA HIS A 33 -2.46 -14.61 14.21
C HIS A 33 -1.27 -13.68 14.50
N ILE A 34 -1.27 -13.08 15.69
CA ILE A 34 -0.25 -12.09 16.07
C ILE A 34 1.02 -12.80 16.52
N THR A 35 2.09 -12.64 15.74
CA THR A 35 3.46 -13.05 16.10
C THR A 35 4.38 -11.85 16.04
N GLY A 36 5.50 -11.85 16.78
CA GLY A 36 6.45 -10.72 16.77
C GLY A 36 7.01 -10.42 15.37
N THR A 37 7.31 -11.45 14.59
CA THR A 37 7.76 -11.32 13.20
C THR A 37 6.61 -10.88 12.27
N GLY A 38 5.42 -11.44 12.42
CA GLY A 38 4.23 -11.05 11.64
C GLY A 38 3.86 -9.58 11.83
N LEU A 39 3.94 -9.07 13.07
CA LEU A 39 3.71 -7.65 13.36
C LEU A 39 4.73 -6.76 12.65
N GLY A 40 6.00 -7.17 12.62
CA GLY A 40 7.05 -6.46 11.88
C GLY A 40 6.73 -6.31 10.39
N TRP A 41 6.28 -7.39 9.74
CA TRP A 41 5.85 -7.36 8.33
C TRP A 41 4.65 -6.46 8.12
N PHE A 42 3.65 -6.54 8.99
CA PHE A 42 2.45 -5.71 8.90
C PHE A 42 2.79 -4.22 9.02
N VAL A 43 3.55 -3.84 10.05
CA VAL A 43 3.92 -2.44 10.29
C VAL A 43 4.77 -1.89 9.13
N ALA A 44 5.76 -2.65 8.66
CA ALA A 44 6.60 -2.23 7.54
C ALA A 44 5.77 -2.01 6.26
N ALA A 45 4.83 -2.93 5.97
CA ALA A 45 3.94 -2.80 4.81
C ALA A 45 3.01 -1.59 4.93
N VAL A 46 2.38 -1.37 6.10
CA VAL A 46 1.51 -0.21 6.35
C VAL A 46 2.26 1.10 6.18
N LEU A 47 3.46 1.22 6.75
CA LEU A 47 4.27 2.44 6.66
C LEU A 47 4.67 2.75 5.22
N LEU A 48 5.26 1.78 4.51
CA LEU A 48 5.69 1.99 3.13
C LEU A 48 4.50 2.26 2.20
N PHE A 49 3.38 1.57 2.40
CA PHE A 49 2.17 1.79 1.62
C PHE A 49 1.57 3.18 1.89
N THR A 50 1.63 3.66 3.14
CA THR A 50 1.21 5.04 3.48
C THR A 50 2.07 6.07 2.77
N VAL A 51 3.41 5.89 2.78
CA VAL A 51 4.34 6.77 2.06
C VAL A 51 4.05 6.76 0.56
N PHE A 52 3.83 5.57 -0.03
CA PHE A 52 3.45 5.44 -1.43
C PHE A 52 2.16 6.19 -1.76
N MET A 53 1.07 5.95 -1.02
CA MET A 53 -0.22 6.59 -1.26
C MET A 53 -0.16 8.11 -1.06
N TYR A 54 0.63 8.57 -0.10
CA TYR A 54 0.89 9.98 0.09
C TYR A 54 1.64 10.59 -1.11
N GLY A 55 2.64 9.89 -1.66
CA GLY A 55 3.30 10.29 -2.90
C GLY A 55 2.34 10.41 -4.09
N VAL A 56 1.38 9.48 -4.22
CA VAL A 56 0.31 9.55 -5.24
C VAL A 56 -0.57 10.78 -5.02
N ALA A 57 -1.03 11.01 -3.78
CA ALA A 57 -1.88 12.13 -3.41
C ALA A 57 -1.22 13.48 -3.75
N GLU A 58 0.06 13.64 -3.42
CA GLU A 58 0.83 14.83 -3.72
C GLU A 58 1.01 15.06 -5.23
N LEU A 59 1.19 13.98 -6.02
CA LEU A 59 1.26 14.11 -7.48
C LEU A 59 -0.06 14.52 -8.13
N LEU A 60 -1.19 14.07 -7.57
CA LEU A 60 -2.51 14.54 -7.98
C LEU A 60 -2.72 15.99 -7.60
N ALA A 61 -2.38 16.37 -6.36
CA ALA A 61 -2.50 17.73 -5.86
C ALA A 61 -1.66 18.72 -6.70
N ALA A 62 -0.48 18.31 -7.16
CA ALA A 62 0.38 19.14 -8.02
C ALA A 62 -0.22 19.44 -9.41
N LYS A 63 -1.21 18.67 -9.87
CA LYS A 63 -1.82 18.83 -11.21
C LYS A 63 -3.25 19.37 -11.19
N VAL A 64 -3.89 19.42 -10.03
CA VAL A 64 -5.31 19.74 -9.91
C VAL A 64 -5.48 21.06 -9.18
N HIS A 65 -6.06 22.05 -9.86
CA HIS A 65 -6.21 23.42 -9.34
C HIS A 65 -7.48 23.63 -8.50
N LYS A 66 -8.45 22.70 -8.55
CA LYS A 66 -9.70 22.77 -7.79
C LYS A 66 -9.83 21.59 -6.84
N GLN A 67 -10.24 21.87 -5.61
CA GLN A 67 -10.43 20.83 -4.60
C GLN A 67 -11.50 19.81 -4.99
N GLU A 68 -12.56 20.24 -5.66
CA GLU A 68 -13.64 19.37 -6.14
C GLU A 68 -13.13 18.29 -7.11
N ASP A 69 -12.27 18.67 -8.05
CA ASP A 69 -11.67 17.76 -9.03
C ASP A 69 -10.73 16.76 -8.33
N TYR A 70 -9.99 17.21 -7.30
CA TYR A 70 -9.10 16.34 -6.53
C TYR A 70 -9.90 15.29 -5.74
N VAL A 71 -10.97 15.74 -5.07
CA VAL A 71 -11.87 14.84 -4.33
C VAL A 71 -12.57 13.87 -5.28
N GLY A 72 -12.98 14.32 -6.47
CA GLY A 72 -13.58 13.47 -7.49
C GLY A 72 -12.62 12.44 -8.10
N ALA A 73 -11.34 12.79 -8.27
CA ALA A 73 -10.33 11.88 -8.82
C ALA A 73 -9.80 10.86 -7.80
N THR A 74 -9.82 11.19 -6.51
CA THR A 74 -9.25 10.35 -5.44
C THR A 74 -9.83 8.93 -5.43
N PRO A 75 -11.17 8.71 -5.51
CA PRO A 75 -11.74 7.36 -5.63
C PRO A 75 -11.23 6.59 -6.84
N ALA A 76 -11.09 7.24 -8.00
CA ALA A 76 -10.63 6.58 -9.21
C ALA A 76 -9.18 6.08 -9.06
N VAL A 77 -8.34 6.84 -8.34
CA VAL A 77 -6.92 6.49 -8.16
C VAL A 77 -6.69 5.56 -6.96
N ALA A 78 -7.51 5.65 -5.91
CA ALA A 78 -7.33 4.85 -4.70
C ALA A 78 -8.13 3.53 -4.72
N ILE A 79 -9.37 3.56 -5.23
CA ILE A 79 -10.32 2.43 -5.14
C ILE A 79 -10.25 1.55 -6.38
N LEU A 80 -10.17 2.09 -7.59
CA LEU A 80 -10.14 1.26 -8.80
C LEU A 80 -8.95 0.28 -8.82
N PRO A 81 -7.73 0.65 -8.37
CA PRO A 81 -6.63 -0.30 -8.27
C PRO A 81 -6.89 -1.47 -7.32
N PHE A 82 -7.75 -1.29 -6.33
CA PHE A 82 -8.13 -2.34 -5.38
C PHE A 82 -8.82 -3.52 -6.06
N PHE A 83 -9.51 -3.30 -7.18
CA PHE A 83 -10.21 -4.35 -7.91
C PHE A 83 -9.25 -5.37 -8.53
N PHE A 84 -8.05 -4.99 -8.94
CA PHE A 84 -7.11 -5.95 -9.55
C PHE A 84 -5.89 -6.24 -8.69
N ALA A 85 -5.74 -5.61 -7.51
CA ALA A 85 -4.61 -5.83 -6.62
C ALA A 85 -4.68 -7.10 -5.75
N GLY A 86 -5.47 -8.11 -6.15
CA GLY A 86 -5.63 -9.33 -5.35
C GLY A 86 -6.48 -9.18 -4.08
N ALA A 87 -7.08 -8.00 -3.86
CA ALA A 87 -7.84 -7.68 -2.65
C ALA A 87 -9.25 -8.30 -2.68
N LEU A 88 -9.96 -8.08 -3.79
CA LEU A 88 -11.34 -8.52 -4.01
C LEU A 88 -11.42 -9.78 -4.87
N PHE A 89 -10.56 -9.89 -5.88
CA PHE A 89 -10.45 -11.07 -6.74
C PHE A 89 -9.10 -11.75 -6.52
N PRO A 90 -9.06 -13.08 -6.30
CA PRO A 90 -7.80 -13.80 -6.16
C PRO A 90 -6.92 -13.64 -7.41
N ILE A 91 -5.62 -13.38 -7.22
CA ILE A 91 -4.66 -13.16 -8.31
C ILE A 91 -4.62 -14.36 -9.27
N GLY A 92 -4.70 -15.58 -8.73
CA GLY A 92 -4.71 -16.82 -9.52
C GLY A 92 -6.00 -17.06 -10.31
N ALA A 93 -7.06 -16.27 -10.10
CA ALA A 93 -8.32 -16.38 -10.83
C ALA A 93 -8.43 -15.36 -11.99
N MET A 94 -7.44 -14.47 -12.15
CA MET A 94 -7.44 -13.45 -13.21
C MET A 94 -6.88 -14.02 -14.52
N PRO A 95 -7.29 -13.48 -15.68
CA PRO A 95 -6.62 -13.72 -16.96
C PRO A 95 -5.13 -13.37 -16.88
N ALA A 96 -4.27 -14.15 -17.55
CA ALA A 96 -2.80 -14.06 -17.40
C ALA A 96 -2.22 -12.64 -17.50
N VAL A 97 -2.67 -11.83 -18.47
CA VAL A 97 -2.21 -10.44 -18.63
C VAL A 97 -2.55 -9.57 -17.41
N LEU A 98 -3.75 -9.74 -16.84
CA LEU A 98 -4.16 -8.98 -15.65
C LEU A 98 -3.39 -9.45 -14.41
N THR A 99 -3.08 -10.75 -14.32
CA THR A 99 -2.21 -11.30 -13.27
C THR A 99 -0.83 -10.65 -13.31
N ASP A 100 -0.20 -10.55 -14.49
CA ASP A 100 1.13 -9.96 -14.63
C ASP A 100 1.14 -8.47 -14.25
N ILE A 101 0.12 -7.73 -14.67
CA ILE A 101 -0.06 -6.33 -14.27
C ILE A 101 -0.24 -6.23 -12.75
N ALA A 102 -1.13 -7.04 -12.16
CA ALA A 102 -1.38 -7.04 -10.73
C ALA A 102 -0.10 -7.33 -9.93
N LYS A 103 0.76 -8.24 -10.40
CA LYS A 103 2.05 -8.55 -9.76
C LYS A 103 3.06 -7.41 -9.81
N ALA A 104 2.89 -6.39 -10.66
CA ALA A 104 3.73 -5.20 -10.66
C ALA A 104 3.24 -4.11 -9.69
N PHE A 105 1.97 -4.20 -9.26
CA PHE A 105 1.35 -3.14 -8.45
C PHE A 105 1.77 -3.22 -6.98
N PRO A 106 2.20 -2.10 -6.37
CA PRO A 106 2.62 -2.08 -4.97
C PRO A 106 1.49 -2.45 -4.02
N LEU A 107 0.24 -2.16 -4.40
CA LEU A 107 -0.94 -2.50 -3.63
C LEU A 107 -1.07 -4.02 -3.42
N THR A 108 -0.77 -4.81 -4.45
CA THR A 108 -0.82 -6.28 -4.41
C THR A 108 0.14 -6.84 -3.36
N HIS A 109 1.37 -6.33 -3.35
CA HIS A 109 2.40 -6.73 -2.40
C HIS A 109 2.09 -6.25 -0.97
N ALA A 110 1.63 -5.00 -0.82
CA ALA A 110 1.29 -4.43 0.47
C ALA A 110 0.15 -5.22 1.16
N LEU A 111 -0.90 -5.56 0.41
CA LEU A 111 -2.02 -6.33 0.93
C LEU A 111 -1.61 -7.77 1.28
N ALA A 112 -0.79 -8.41 0.46
CA ALA A 112 -0.26 -9.75 0.76
C ALA A 112 0.58 -9.75 2.04
N LEU A 113 1.43 -8.73 2.25
CA LEU A 113 2.22 -8.58 3.47
C LEU A 113 1.36 -8.30 4.72
N MET A 114 0.36 -7.42 4.60
CA MET A 114 -0.55 -7.13 5.71
C MET A 114 -1.33 -8.40 6.12
N ARG A 115 -1.79 -9.17 5.13
CA ARG A 115 -2.47 -10.46 5.37
C ARG A 115 -1.51 -11.46 6.01
N TYR A 116 -0.30 -11.60 5.49
CA TYR A 116 0.72 -12.49 6.03
C TYR A 116 1.07 -12.15 7.49
N GLY A 117 1.13 -10.86 7.81
CA GLY A 117 1.53 -10.38 9.13
C GLY A 117 0.52 -10.64 10.25
N LEU A 118 -0.78 -10.57 9.96
CA LEU A 118 -1.83 -10.62 10.99
C LEU A 118 -2.93 -11.67 10.79
N ILE A 119 -3.14 -12.18 9.57
CA ILE A 119 -4.32 -12.98 9.22
C ILE A 119 -3.96 -14.39 8.78
N ASP A 120 -2.98 -14.55 7.87
CA ASP A 120 -2.64 -15.82 7.26
C ASP A 120 -1.12 -16.07 7.31
N PRO A 121 -0.63 -16.72 8.38
CA PRO A 121 0.79 -17.00 8.53
C PRO A 121 1.33 -18.04 7.53
N SER A 122 0.46 -18.70 6.74
CA SER A 122 0.91 -19.61 5.68
C SER A 122 1.54 -18.86 4.49
N GLY A 123 1.26 -17.56 4.34
CA GLY A 123 1.81 -16.75 3.26
C GLY A 123 1.21 -17.04 1.89
N LYS A 124 0.02 -17.66 1.82
CA LYS A 124 -0.62 -18.03 0.53
C LYS A 124 -0.68 -16.87 -0.47
N GLY A 125 -1.02 -15.66 -0.01
CA GLY A 125 -1.07 -14.49 -0.90
C GLY A 125 0.29 -14.06 -1.44
N LEU A 126 1.37 -14.29 -0.69
CA LEU A 126 2.74 -14.06 -1.17
C LEU A 126 3.16 -15.13 -2.18
N HIS A 127 2.78 -16.38 -1.92
CA HIS A 127 3.01 -17.49 -2.84
C HIS A 127 2.27 -17.33 -4.16
N ASP A 128 1.02 -16.84 -4.15
CA ASP A 128 0.25 -16.58 -5.38
C ASP A 128 0.93 -15.50 -6.27
N ILE A 129 1.74 -14.61 -5.68
CA ILE A 129 2.51 -13.59 -6.41
C ILE A 129 3.78 -14.21 -7.01
N TRP A 130 4.60 -14.84 -6.16
CA TRP A 130 5.97 -15.20 -6.52
C TRP A 130 6.16 -16.68 -6.90
N GLY A 131 5.30 -17.57 -6.41
CA GLY A 131 5.33 -19.00 -6.69
C GLY A 131 6.54 -19.73 -6.09
N MET A 132 7.21 -19.18 -5.08
CA MET A 132 8.39 -19.78 -4.46
C MET A 132 8.03 -20.63 -3.24
N HIS A 133 8.96 -21.49 -2.82
CA HIS A 133 8.76 -22.35 -1.64
C HIS A 133 9.23 -21.69 -0.32
N ASN A 134 9.67 -20.42 -0.35
CA ASN A 134 10.19 -19.71 0.81
C ASN A 134 9.42 -18.40 1.05
N VAL A 135 8.46 -18.46 1.97
CA VAL A 135 7.57 -17.33 2.31
C VAL A 135 8.34 -16.11 2.83
N THR A 136 9.44 -16.31 3.56
CA THR A 136 10.25 -15.18 4.07
C THR A 136 10.94 -14.44 2.93
N ALA A 137 11.47 -15.16 1.93
CA ALA A 137 12.05 -14.55 0.74
C ALA A 137 10.98 -13.79 -0.06
N GLU A 138 9.79 -14.37 -0.22
CA GLU A 138 8.64 -13.73 -0.86
C GLU A 138 8.20 -12.45 -0.13
N ALA A 139 8.18 -12.47 1.21
CA ALA A 139 7.87 -11.30 2.02
C ALA A 139 8.89 -10.17 1.80
N TRP A 140 10.18 -10.49 1.79
CA TRP A 140 11.23 -9.49 1.51
C TRP A 140 11.12 -8.90 0.10
N LEU A 141 10.88 -9.73 -0.92
CA LEU A 141 10.72 -9.26 -2.30
C LEU A 141 9.48 -8.37 -2.44
N SER A 142 8.35 -8.78 -1.86
CA SER A 142 7.15 -7.94 -1.82
C SER A 142 7.41 -6.61 -1.12
N LEU A 143 8.11 -6.63 0.02
CA LEU A 143 8.44 -5.41 0.76
C LEU A 143 9.36 -4.50 -0.05
N ALA A 144 10.33 -5.06 -0.76
CA ALA A 144 11.21 -4.34 -1.66
C ALA A 144 10.43 -3.66 -2.79
N VAL A 145 9.44 -4.33 -3.41
CA VAL A 145 8.58 -3.72 -4.43
C VAL A 145 7.83 -2.52 -3.85
N VAL A 146 7.21 -2.65 -2.68
CA VAL A 146 6.50 -1.52 -2.04
C VAL A 146 7.48 -0.38 -1.73
N ALA A 147 8.67 -0.69 -1.23
CA ALA A 147 9.71 0.30 -0.92
C ALA A 147 10.18 1.05 -2.16
N VAL A 148 10.44 0.35 -3.27
CA VAL A 148 10.85 0.97 -4.55
C VAL A 148 9.78 1.95 -5.03
N TRP A 149 8.50 1.56 -4.99
CA TRP A 149 7.40 2.44 -5.37
C TRP A 149 7.25 3.64 -4.44
N ALA A 150 7.36 3.43 -3.12
CA ALA A 150 7.29 4.51 -2.14
C ALA A 150 8.41 5.54 -2.33
N VAL A 151 9.65 5.08 -2.56
CA VAL A 151 10.79 5.95 -2.84
C VAL A 151 10.62 6.67 -4.17
N ALA A 152 10.25 5.95 -5.23
CA ALA A 152 10.07 6.52 -6.56
C ALA A 152 9.02 7.64 -6.55
N LEU A 153 7.83 7.40 -5.99
CA LEU A 153 6.78 8.42 -5.97
C LEU A 153 7.10 9.59 -5.04
N THR A 154 7.76 9.34 -3.91
CA THR A 154 8.25 10.41 -3.05
C THR A 154 9.25 11.30 -3.79
N ALA A 155 10.20 10.71 -4.52
CA ALA A 155 11.18 11.45 -5.31
C ALA A 155 10.52 12.25 -6.44
N ILE A 156 9.55 11.66 -7.16
CA ILE A 156 8.80 12.33 -8.23
C ILE A 156 7.96 13.48 -7.65
N SER A 157 7.29 13.27 -6.52
CA SER A 157 6.51 14.30 -5.82
C SER A 157 7.38 15.49 -5.43
N ILE A 158 8.51 15.25 -4.76
CA ILE A 158 9.46 16.32 -4.38
C ILE A 158 9.92 17.09 -5.63
N ARG A 159 10.24 16.39 -6.72
CA ARG A 159 10.65 17.01 -7.98
C ARG A 159 9.53 17.86 -8.60
N ALA A 160 8.29 17.36 -8.60
CA ALA A 160 7.14 18.10 -9.12
C ALA A 160 6.91 19.40 -8.34
N PHE A 161 6.90 19.33 -7.00
CA PHE A 161 6.77 20.50 -6.14
C PHE A 161 7.90 21.52 -6.33
N SER A 162 9.15 21.06 -6.42
CA SER A 162 10.30 21.95 -6.62
C SER A 162 10.20 22.75 -7.92
N ARG A 163 9.63 22.15 -8.99
CA ARG A 163 9.45 22.82 -10.28
C ARG A 163 8.33 23.85 -10.25
N SER A 164 7.22 23.54 -9.58
CA SER A 164 6.10 24.47 -9.45
C SER A 164 6.41 25.67 -8.56
N ALA A 165 7.38 25.55 -7.62
CA ALA A 165 7.76 26.64 -6.72
C ALA A 165 8.70 27.68 -7.34
N VAL A 166 9.31 27.39 -8.50
CA VAL A 166 10.22 28.29 -9.23
C VAL A 166 9.62 28.81 -10.55
N SER A 167 8.38 28.43 -10.86
CA SER A 167 7.62 28.92 -12.02
C SER A 167 6.55 29.91 -11.58
#